data_AF-A0A4Z2BBW9-F1
#
_entry.id   AF-A0A4Z2BBW9-F1
#
_cell.length_a   1.000
_cell.length_b   1.000
_cell.length_c   1.000
_cell.angle_alpha   90.00
_cell.angle_beta   90.00
_cell.angle_gamma   90.00
#
_symmetry.space_group_name_H-M   'P 1'
#
loop_
_entity.id
_entity.type
_entity.pdbx_description
1 polymer ?
#
loop_
_entity_poly.entity_id
_entity_poly.type
_entity_poly.pdbx_seq_one_letter_code
_entity_poly.pdbx_strand_id
1 'polypeptide(L)'
;MHQERERAKELGYEDPINPDYESTNRMYHRCLDHILEEIATNRKANVMVASHNEETIKHTINRMNELGLLPSESKVSFGQAGLPVYKYVPYGPINDVLPYLSRRAQENQGFMKGAQKERELLWEELKRRLLSGELFHRPVC
;
A
#
# COMPACT_ATOMS: atom_id res chain seq x y z
N MET A 1 3.10 1.58 14.89
CA MET A 1 3.64 0.43 15.65
C MET A 1 4.33 0.89 16.93
N HIS A 2 5.28 1.84 16.89
CA HIS A 2 6.00 2.30 18.09
C HIS A 2 5.08 2.82 19.21
N GLN A 3 4.11 3.68 18.90
CA GLN A 3 3.22 4.27 19.91
C GLN A 3 2.43 3.22 20.71
N GLU A 4 1.85 2.21 20.04
CA GLU A 4 1.05 1.18 20.73
C GLU A 4 1.95 0.26 21.58
N ARG A 5 3.15 -0.05 21.09
CA ARG A 5 4.12 -0.86 21.85
C ARG A 5 4.65 -0.13 23.08
N GLU A 6 4.90 1.18 22.97
CA GLU A 6 5.28 2.00 24.14
C GLU A 6 4.14 2.08 25.15
N ARG A 7 2.90 2.28 24.68
CA ARG A 7 1.71 2.27 25.53
C ARG A 7 1.54 0.93 26.28
N ALA A 8 1.74 -0.20 25.60
CA ALA A 8 1.68 -1.53 26.22
C ALA A 8 2.71 -1.70 27.35
N LYS A 9 3.94 -1.22 27.12
CA LYS A 9 4.99 -1.20 28.16
C LYS A 9 4.63 -0.28 29.34
N GLU A 10 4.15 0.92 29.07
CA GLU A 10 3.78 1.90 30.10
C GLU A 10 2.65 1.40 31.00
N LEU A 11 1.64 0.74 30.41
CA LEU A 11 0.47 0.23 31.11
C LEU A 11 0.60 -1.23 31.58
N GLY A 12 1.71 -1.90 31.25
CA GLY A 12 2.03 -3.25 31.71
C GLY A 12 1.16 -4.37 31.12
N TYR A 13 0.59 -4.18 29.92
CA TYR A 13 -0.17 -5.23 29.22
C TYR A 13 0.61 -5.81 28.05
N GLU A 14 0.18 -6.99 27.58
CA GLU A 14 0.78 -7.67 26.44
C GLU A 14 0.67 -6.82 25.17
N ASP A 15 1.76 -6.74 24.39
CA ASP A 15 1.78 -5.99 23.14
C ASP A 15 0.77 -6.58 22.13
N PRO A 16 -0.29 -5.84 21.74
CA PRO A 16 -1.37 -6.39 20.93
C PRO A 16 -1.06 -6.38 19.42
N ILE A 17 0.08 -5.81 19.01
CA ILE A 17 0.44 -5.69 17.60
C ILE A 17 1.48 -6.74 17.19
N ASN A 18 1.55 -7.01 15.88
CA ASN A 18 2.56 -7.91 15.34
C ASN A 18 3.99 -7.47 15.71
N PRO A 19 4.91 -8.44 15.87
CA PRO A 19 6.27 -8.18 16.34
C PRO A 19 7.06 -7.29 15.38
N ASP A 20 6.84 -7.45 14.07
CA ASP A 20 7.56 -6.76 13.01
C ASP A 20 6.67 -6.47 11.77
N TYR A 21 7.26 -5.75 10.82
CA TYR A 21 6.62 -5.34 9.58
C TYR A 21 6.24 -6.53 8.67
N GLU A 22 7.11 -7.54 8.56
CA GLU A 22 6.87 -8.72 7.71
C GLU A 22 5.72 -9.57 8.27
N SER A 23 5.67 -9.74 9.60
CA SER A 23 4.58 -10.40 10.31
C SER A 23 3.25 -9.70 10.04
N THR A 24 3.25 -8.36 9.99
CA THR A 24 2.07 -7.57 9.60
C THR A 24 1.68 -7.79 8.15
N ASN A 25 2.64 -7.79 7.22
CA ASN A 25 2.37 -8.06 5.81
C ASN A 25 1.77 -9.45 5.60
N ARG A 26 2.34 -10.50 6.22
CA ARG A 26 1.81 -11.87 6.13
C ARG A 26 0.39 -11.97 6.65
N MET A 27 0.10 -11.35 7.80
CA MET A 27 -1.25 -11.33 8.35
C MET A 27 -2.22 -10.57 7.44
N TYR A 28 -1.79 -9.41 6.93
CA TYR A 28 -2.58 -8.60 6.00
C TYR A 28 -2.94 -9.38 4.73
N HIS A 29 -1.97 -10.05 4.10
CA HIS A 29 -2.22 -10.87 2.91
C HIS A 29 -3.18 -12.02 3.19
N ARG A 30 -3.02 -12.73 4.32
CA ARG A 30 -3.96 -13.79 4.73
C ARG A 30 -5.39 -13.29 4.88
N CYS A 31 -5.58 -12.15 5.55
CA CYS A 31 -6.92 -11.56 5.71
C CYS A 31 -7.49 -11.12 4.37
N LEU A 32 -6.67 -10.52 3.50
CA LEU A 32 -7.07 -10.10 2.17
C LEU A 32 -7.50 -11.30 1.31
N ASP A 33 -6.72 -12.38 1.30
CA ASP A 33 -7.04 -13.59 0.54
C ASP A 33 -8.37 -14.17 0.95
N HIS A 34 -8.61 -14.27 2.26
CA HIS A 34 -9.89 -14.75 2.80
C HIS A 34 -11.07 -13.89 2.33
N ILE A 35 -10.92 -12.55 2.37
CA ILE A 35 -11.98 -11.65 1.90
C ILE A 35 -12.20 -11.80 0.39
N LEU A 36 -11.14 -11.93 -0.42
CA LEU A 36 -11.26 -12.11 -1.86
C LEU A 36 -11.95 -13.43 -2.21
N GLU A 37 -11.64 -14.52 -1.49
CA GLU A 37 -12.31 -15.81 -1.62
C GLU A 37 -13.81 -15.70 -1.28
N GLU A 38 -14.16 -15.03 -0.18
CA GLU A 38 -15.55 -14.78 0.20
C GLU A 38 -16.30 -13.92 -0.83
N ILE A 39 -15.63 -12.95 -1.45
CA ILE A 39 -16.20 -12.18 -2.56
C ILE A 39 -16.44 -13.08 -3.76
N ALA A 40 -15.48 -13.94 -4.12
CA ALA A 40 -15.59 -14.83 -5.27
C ALA A 40 -16.71 -15.88 -5.08
N THR A 41 -16.81 -16.48 -3.89
CA THR A 41 -17.78 -17.53 -3.59
C THR A 41 -19.16 -16.97 -3.27
N ASN A 42 -19.25 -16.02 -2.35
CA ASN A 42 -20.52 -15.61 -1.74
C ASN A 42 -21.01 -14.24 -2.21
N ARG A 43 -20.15 -13.40 -2.82
CA ARG A 43 -20.48 -12.06 -3.33
C ARG A 43 -21.02 -11.07 -2.28
N LYS A 44 -20.96 -11.42 -0.98
CA LYS A 44 -21.57 -10.68 0.16
C LYS A 44 -20.72 -9.53 0.69
N ALA A 45 -19.47 -9.40 0.25
CA ALA A 45 -18.57 -8.34 0.71
C ALA A 45 -18.10 -7.48 -0.46
N ASN A 46 -17.65 -6.27 -0.12
CA ASN A 46 -16.81 -5.42 -0.96
C ASN A 46 -15.59 -5.05 -0.10
N VAL A 47 -14.42 -4.90 -0.72
CA VAL A 47 -13.18 -4.59 0.00
C VAL A 47 -12.46 -3.41 -0.62
N MET A 48 -11.92 -2.55 0.24
CA MET A 48 -11.02 -1.49 -0.16
C MET A 48 -9.60 -1.82 0.32
N VAL A 49 -8.69 -2.02 -0.62
CA VAL A 49 -7.28 -2.30 -0.36
C VAL A 49 -6.54 -0.97 -0.18
N ALA A 50 -6.47 -0.53 1.07
CA ALA A 50 -5.83 0.72 1.48
C ALA A 50 -4.32 0.50 1.77
N SER A 51 -3.55 0.23 0.71
CA SER A 51 -2.11 0.04 0.81
C SER A 51 -1.37 0.82 -0.27
N HIS A 52 -0.22 1.38 0.11
CA HIS A 52 0.77 1.98 -0.80
C HIS A 52 1.92 1.02 -1.11
N ASN A 53 1.92 -0.20 -0.56
CA ASN A 53 2.93 -1.20 -0.83
C ASN A 53 2.68 -1.85 -2.19
N GLU A 54 3.63 -1.68 -3.11
CA GLU A 54 3.62 -2.25 -4.46
C GLU A 54 3.41 -3.78 -4.44
N GLU A 55 4.04 -4.50 -3.50
CA GLU A 55 3.90 -5.96 -3.38
C GLU A 55 2.49 -6.36 -2.98
N THR A 56 1.87 -5.61 -2.06
CA THR A 56 0.46 -5.84 -1.68
C THR A 56 -0.48 -5.58 -2.84
N ILE A 57 -0.23 -4.54 -3.64
CA ILE A 57 -1.06 -4.23 -4.81
C ILE A 57 -0.93 -5.35 -5.86
N LYS A 58 0.30 -5.78 -6.18
CA LYS A 58 0.55 -6.89 -7.10
C LYS A 58 -0.09 -8.20 -6.63
N HIS A 59 0.07 -8.54 -5.35
CA HIS A 59 -0.57 -9.70 -4.74
C HIS A 59 -2.08 -9.69 -4.92
N THR A 60 -2.72 -8.55 -4.63
CA THR A 60 -4.17 -8.37 -4.79
C THR A 60 -4.62 -8.61 -6.23
N ILE A 61 -3.94 -7.98 -7.20
CA ILE A 61 -4.29 -8.09 -8.62
C ILE A 61 -4.14 -9.53 -9.10
N ASN A 62 -3.06 -10.21 -8.71
CA ASN A 62 -2.84 -11.61 -9.06
C ASN A 62 -3.95 -12.51 -8.50
N ARG A 63 -4.30 -12.34 -7.22
CA ARG A 63 -5.39 -13.10 -6.58
C ARG A 63 -6.75 -12.82 -7.20
N MET A 64 -7.04 -11.57 -7.58
CA MET A 64 -8.25 -11.24 -8.32
C MET A 64 -8.31 -11.98 -9.66
N ASN A 65 -7.21 -12.04 -10.41
CA ASN A 65 -7.15 -12.76 -11.68
C ASN A 65 -7.34 -14.27 -11.49
N GLU A 66 -6.71 -14.87 -10.48
CA GLU A 66 -6.87 -16.28 -10.14
C GLU A 66 -8.31 -16.65 -9.76
N LEU A 67 -9.00 -15.76 -9.05
CA LEU A 67 -10.38 -15.95 -8.60
C LEU A 67 -11.43 -15.48 -9.64
N GLY A 68 -10.99 -14.98 -10.80
CA GLY A 68 -11.89 -14.46 -11.83
C GLY A 68 -12.67 -13.20 -11.43
N LEU A 69 -12.16 -12.43 -10.48
CA LEU A 69 -12.78 -11.17 -10.03
C LEU A 69 -12.46 -10.05 -11.01
N LEU A 70 -13.46 -9.62 -11.76
CA LEU A 70 -13.29 -8.56 -12.74
C LEU A 70 -13.33 -7.18 -12.08
N PRO A 71 -12.44 -6.24 -12.46
CA PRO A 71 -12.48 -4.87 -11.96
C PRO A 71 -13.82 -4.15 -12.19
N SER A 72 -14.56 -4.53 -13.23
CA SER A 72 -15.89 -3.98 -13.56
C SER A 72 -16.96 -4.30 -12.51
N GLU A 73 -16.79 -5.35 -11.70
CA GLU A 73 -17.75 -5.73 -10.66
C GLU A 73 -17.74 -4.77 -9.45
N SER A 74 -16.76 -3.85 -9.38
CA SER A 74 -16.62 -2.84 -8.31
C SER A 74 -16.59 -3.42 -6.88
N LYS A 75 -16.24 -4.71 -6.75
CA LYS A 75 -16.13 -5.43 -5.47
C LYS A 75 -14.82 -5.16 -4.75
N VAL A 76 -13.76 -4.84 -5.50
CA VAL A 76 -12.43 -4.54 -4.99
C VAL A 76 -12.03 -3.14 -5.45
N SER A 77 -11.73 -2.25 -4.50
CA SER A 77 -11.27 -0.89 -4.77
C SER A 77 -9.88 -0.68 -4.17
N PHE A 78 -9.09 0.24 -4.73
CA PHE A 78 -7.72 0.48 -4.30
C PHE A 78 -7.57 1.90 -3.73
N GLY A 79 -6.66 2.07 -2.77
CA GLY A 79 -6.34 3.40 -2.23
C GLY A 79 -5.49 4.28 -3.16
N GLN A 80 -4.68 3.66 -4.05
CA GLN A 80 -3.80 4.36 -5.00
C GLN A 80 -3.28 3.44 -6.13
N ALA A 81 -4.15 2.92 -6.99
CA ALA A 81 -3.78 2.19 -8.20
C ALA A 81 -4.91 2.38 -9.22
N GLY A 82 -4.63 2.47 -10.53
CA GLY A 82 -5.52 2.93 -11.63
C GLY A 82 -6.84 2.16 -11.88
N LEU A 83 -7.57 1.91 -10.81
CA LEU A 83 -8.88 1.30 -10.61
C LEU A 83 -9.71 2.32 -9.79
N PRO A 84 -10.99 2.07 -9.42
CA PRO A 84 -11.74 3.02 -8.59
C PRO A 84 -10.96 3.36 -7.31
N VAL A 85 -10.46 4.61 -7.25
CA VAL A 85 -9.60 5.10 -6.17
C VAL A 85 -10.42 5.92 -5.19
N TYR A 86 -10.37 5.53 -3.92
CA TYR A 86 -10.91 6.34 -2.83
C TYR A 86 -9.79 7.09 -2.14
N LYS A 87 -9.78 8.42 -2.30
CA LYS A 87 -8.80 9.28 -1.64
C LYS A 87 -9.32 9.73 -0.27
N TYR A 88 -8.68 9.25 0.79
CA TYR A 88 -8.95 9.73 2.15
C TYR A 88 -8.31 11.10 2.36
N VAL A 89 -9.13 12.14 2.59
CA VAL A 89 -8.69 13.51 2.84
C VAL A 89 -9.17 13.96 4.21
N PRO A 90 -8.27 14.30 5.16
CA PRO A 90 -8.68 14.90 6.42
C PRO A 90 -9.23 16.31 6.19
N TYR A 91 -10.33 16.67 6.84
CA TYR A 91 -10.90 18.02 6.80
C TYR A 91 -11.40 18.42 8.19
N GLY A 92 -11.08 19.63 8.63
CA GLY A 92 -11.50 20.17 9.92
C GLY A 92 -10.57 21.27 10.45
N PRO A 93 -10.88 21.83 11.63
CA PRO A 93 -10.01 22.77 12.35
C PRO A 93 -8.61 22.20 12.59
N ILE A 94 -7.60 23.08 12.68
CA ILE A 94 -6.18 22.69 12.81
C ILE A 94 -5.96 21.73 13.99
N ASN A 95 -6.55 22.04 15.15
CA ASN A 95 -6.39 21.23 16.36
C ASN A 95 -6.86 19.78 16.19
N ASP A 96 -7.87 19.55 15.36
CA ASP A 96 -8.45 18.22 15.13
C ASP A 96 -7.64 17.41 14.11
N VAL A 97 -6.96 18.08 13.16
CA VAL A 97 -6.16 17.42 12.12
C VAL A 97 -4.70 17.19 12.54
N LEU A 98 -4.20 17.89 13.56
CA LEU A 98 -2.83 17.74 14.05
C LEU A 98 -2.43 16.28 14.36
N PRO A 99 -3.25 15.47 15.06
CA PRO A 99 -2.93 14.05 15.29
C PRO A 99 -2.82 13.23 14.00
N TYR A 100 -3.62 13.54 12.98
CA TYR A 100 -3.51 12.89 11.68
C TYR A 100 -2.22 13.27 10.96
N LEU A 101 -1.89 14.57 10.93
CA LEU A 101 -0.68 15.07 10.26
C LEU A 101 0.60 14.50 10.90
N SER A 102 0.64 14.38 12.23
CA SER A 102 1.78 13.77 12.93
C SER A 102 2.00 12.32 12.51
N ARG A 103 0.93 11.51 12.43
CA ARG A 103 1.00 10.11 11.97
C ARG A 103 1.48 10.01 10.52
N ARG A 104 0.98 10.87 9.64
CA ARG A 104 1.42 10.93 8.23
C ARG A 104 2.89 11.32 8.09
N ALA A 105 3.37 12.24 8.91
CA ALA A 105 4.78 12.60 8.92
C ALA A 105 5.67 11.40 9.31
N GLN A 106 5.29 10.64 10.34
CA GLN A 106 6.03 9.44 10.78
C GLN A 106 6.02 8.32 9.73
N GLU A 107 4.89 8.10 9.06
CA GLU A 107 4.79 7.11 7.98
C GLU A 107 5.63 7.50 6.77
N ASN A 108 5.54 8.76 6.34
CA ASN A 108 6.29 9.28 5.19
C ASN A 108 7.80 9.34 5.45
N GLN A 109 8.27 9.35 6.70
CA GLN A 109 9.70 9.20 6.99
C GLN A 109 10.26 7.85 6.48
N GLY A 110 9.43 6.80 6.42
CA GLY A 110 9.79 5.52 5.81
C GLY A 110 9.94 5.56 4.28
N PHE A 111 9.38 6.57 3.62
CA PHE A 111 9.38 6.75 2.16
C PHE A 111 10.78 7.10 1.60
N MET A 112 11.69 7.60 2.44
CA MET A 112 13.08 7.88 2.06
C MET A 112 13.84 6.64 1.56
N LYS A 113 13.39 5.43 1.93
CA LYS A 113 13.96 4.17 1.38
C LYS A 113 13.55 3.92 -0.08
N GLY A 114 12.34 4.34 -0.49
CA GLY A 114 11.88 4.25 -1.88
C GLY A 114 12.68 5.15 -2.83
N ALA A 115 13.08 6.34 -2.35
CA ALA A 115 13.89 7.29 -3.12
C ALA A 115 15.27 6.74 -3.53
N GLN A 116 15.86 5.82 -2.74
CA GLN A 116 17.12 5.17 -3.13
C GLN A 116 16.90 4.21 -4.32
N LYS A 117 15.84 3.41 -4.28
CA LYS A 117 15.46 2.49 -5.36
C LYS A 117 15.08 3.24 -6.64
N GLU A 118 14.35 4.34 -6.53
CA GLU A 118 14.07 5.23 -7.67
C GLU A 118 15.36 5.79 -8.27
N ARG A 119 16.33 6.20 -7.43
CA ARG A 119 17.63 6.69 -7.90
C ARG A 119 18.43 5.61 -8.63
N GLU A 120 18.37 4.37 -8.16
CA GLU A 120 18.99 3.21 -8.83
C GLU A 120 18.34 2.94 -10.19
N LEU A 121 17.01 2.89 -10.26
CA LEU A 121 16.27 2.69 -11.52
C LEU A 121 16.54 3.83 -12.53
N LEU A 122 16.59 5.08 -12.06
CA LEU A 122 16.97 6.22 -12.90
C LEU A 122 18.40 6.11 -13.41
N TRP A 123 19.32 5.59 -12.60
CA TRP A 123 20.71 5.38 -12.99
C TRP A 123 20.87 4.25 -14.00
N GLU A 124 20.12 3.15 -13.84
CA GLU A 124 20.05 2.06 -14.81
C GLU A 124 19.52 2.55 -16.15
N GLU A 125 18.43 3.32 -16.15
CA GLU A 125 17.84 3.89 -17.35
C GLU A 125 18.77 4.93 -18.01
N LEU A 126 19.47 5.76 -17.22
CA LEU A 126 20.46 6.71 -17.74
C LEU A 126 21.63 5.98 -18.42
N LYS A 127 22.16 4.92 -17.79
CA LYS A 127 23.19 4.06 -18.38
C LYS A 127 22.70 3.41 -19.67
N ARG A 128 21.48 2.87 -19.68
CA ARG A 128 20.87 2.28 -20.87
C ARG A 128 20.82 3.30 -22.01
N ARG A 129 20.42 4.54 -21.74
CA ARG A 129 20.36 5.63 -22.74
C ARG A 129 21.72 6.04 -23.27
N LEU A 130 22.73 6.14 -22.39
CA LEU A 130 24.10 6.45 -22.80
C LEU A 130 24.71 5.35 -23.68
N LEU A 131 24.44 4.07 -23.36
CA LEU A 131 24.93 2.92 -24.13
C LEU A 131 24.19 2.72 -25.46
N SER A 132 22.91 3.09 -25.54
CA SER A 132 22.07 2.94 -26.74
C SER A 132 22.06 4.16 -27.66
N GLY A 133 22.60 5.31 -27.23
CA GLY A 133 22.61 6.55 -28.01
C GLY A 133 21.25 7.26 -28.08
N GLU A 134 20.24 6.77 -27.36
CA GLU A 134 18.89 7.34 -27.32
C GLU A 134 18.77 8.39 -26.21
N LEU A 135 19.35 9.57 -26.44
CA LEU A 135 19.31 10.69 -25.49
C LEU A 135 17.90 11.33 -25.35
N PHE A 136 17.02 11.14 -26.34
CA PHE A 136 15.69 11.75 -26.36
C PHE A 136 14.58 10.70 -26.27
N HIS A 137 13.73 10.84 -25.26
CA HIS A 137 12.54 10.02 -25.07
C HIS A 137 11.54 10.27 -26.20
N ARG A 138 11.22 9.22 -26.98
CA ARG A 138 10.03 9.21 -27.84
C ARG A 138 8.94 8.46 -27.10
N PRO A 139 7.89 9.13 -26.60
CA PRO A 139 6.77 8.42 -26.01
C PRO A 139 6.10 7.56 -27.09
N VAL A 140 5.80 6.32 -26.74
CA VAL A 140 4.94 5.45 -27.55
C VAL A 140 3.51 5.92 -27.31
N CYS A 141 2.83 6.35 -28.38
CA CYS A 141 1.41 6.67 -28.35
C CYS A 141 0.55 5.41 -28.20
#